data_AF-A0A8K0Q4U2-F1
#
_entry.id   AF-A0A8K0Q4U2-F1
#
_cell.length_a   1.000
_cell.length_b   1.000
_cell.length_c   1.000
_cell.angle_alpha   90.00
_cell.angle_beta   90.00
_cell.angle_gamma   90.00
#
_symmetry.space_group_name_H-M   'P 1'
#
loop_
_entity.id
_entity.type
_entity.pdbx_description
1 polymer ?
#
loop_
_entity_poly.entity_id
_entity_poly.type
_entity_poly.pdbx_seq_one_letter_code
_entity_poly.pdbx_strand_id
1 'polypeptide(L)'
;MPSLIERLPSELQRLVFSNLDYQSLIFLSTMNRHFHRTIKPQEMADPLDKFQFVMRAAKDFPQHRPSEKGQDHQPGNFECYICFRVRMPEHFDALQPQSAYVDIHGRVVSDRAPGLEDRLVPLRRFCIECGVKFGIHGPSDCLTTRTGQDLWVCRCRKVWQKPGCLKCLDCGGSCPLRPKRKW
;
A
#
# COMPACT_ATOMS: atom_id res chain seq x y z
N MET A 1 -30.63 -9.62 -15.62
CA MET A 1 -30.74 -11.07 -15.32
C MET A 1 -29.40 -11.56 -14.80
N PRO A 2 -29.37 -12.46 -13.81
CA PRO A 2 -28.12 -13.00 -13.29
C PRO A 2 -27.41 -13.84 -14.36
N SER A 3 -26.09 -13.66 -14.48
CA SER A 3 -25.24 -14.44 -15.39
C SER A 3 -25.24 -15.94 -15.04
N LEU A 4 -24.81 -16.80 -15.97
CA LEU A 4 -24.73 -18.25 -15.70
C LEU A 4 -23.81 -18.57 -14.52
N ILE A 5 -22.70 -17.83 -14.39
CA ILE A 5 -21.76 -17.97 -13.27
C ILE A 5 -22.42 -17.59 -11.95
N GLU A 6 -23.24 -16.52 -11.92
CA GLU A 6 -23.98 -16.10 -10.72
C GLU A 6 -24.99 -17.14 -10.22
N ARG A 7 -25.46 -18.03 -11.11
CA ARG A 7 -26.41 -19.09 -10.77
C ARG A 7 -25.73 -20.33 -10.20
N LEU A 8 -24.41 -20.45 -10.30
CA LEU A 8 -23.68 -21.57 -9.72
C LEU A 8 -23.71 -21.51 -8.19
N PRO A 9 -23.70 -22.66 -7.49
CA PRO A 9 -23.40 -22.71 -6.06
C PRO A 9 -22.12 -21.96 -5.69
N SER A 10 -22.09 -21.33 -4.52
CA SER A 10 -20.97 -20.48 -4.09
C SER A 10 -19.64 -21.23 -4.01
N GLU A 11 -19.67 -22.54 -3.77
CA GLU A 11 -18.50 -23.44 -3.78
C GLU A 11 -17.89 -23.53 -5.18
N LEU A 12 -18.73 -23.72 -6.20
CA LEU A 12 -18.29 -23.81 -7.59
C LEU A 12 -17.81 -22.46 -8.11
N GLN A 13 -18.48 -21.36 -7.72
CA GLN A 13 -18.00 -20.02 -8.02
C GLN A 13 -16.60 -19.80 -7.44
N ARG A 14 -16.38 -20.14 -6.17
CA ARG A 14 -15.07 -20.03 -5.51
C ARG A 14 -14.00 -20.86 -6.21
N LEU A 15 -14.33 -22.10 -6.60
CA LEU A 15 -13.42 -22.97 -7.35
C LEU A 15 -13.05 -22.39 -8.72
N VAL A 16 -14.02 -21.82 -9.44
CA VAL A 16 -13.74 -21.14 -10.72
C VAL A 16 -12.82 -19.95 -10.48
N PHE A 17 -13.14 -19.10 -9.50
CA PHE A 17 -12.36 -17.89 -9.23
C PHE A 17 -10.96 -18.18 -8.68
N SER A 18 -10.75 -19.29 -7.97
CA SER A 18 -9.42 -19.68 -7.48
C SER A 18 -8.45 -20.08 -8.59
N ASN A 19 -8.94 -20.31 -9.81
CA ASN A 19 -8.13 -20.61 -10.99
C ASN A 19 -7.87 -19.38 -11.86
N LEU A 20 -8.39 -18.21 -11.50
CA LEU A 20 -8.19 -16.98 -12.25
C LEU A 20 -6.96 -16.24 -11.75
N ASP A 21 -6.21 -15.68 -12.69
CA ASP A 21 -5.12 -14.76 -12.37
C ASP A 21 -5.66 -13.43 -11.81
N TYR A 22 -4.77 -12.65 -11.20
CA TYR A 22 -5.07 -11.41 -10.54
C TYR A 22 -5.68 -10.39 -11.50
N GLN A 23 -5.18 -10.34 -12.74
CA GLN A 23 -5.72 -9.46 -13.78
C GLN A 23 -7.17 -9.81 -14.12
N SER A 24 -7.47 -11.10 -14.32
CA SER A 24 -8.82 -11.59 -14.62
C SER A 24 -9.76 -11.36 -13.44
N LEU A 25 -9.30 -11.56 -12.21
CA LEU A 25 -10.09 -11.26 -11.01
C LEU A 25 -10.41 -9.77 -10.89
N ILE A 26 -9.46 -8.88 -11.19
CA ILE A 26 -9.72 -7.43 -11.25
C ILE A 26 -10.78 -7.14 -12.30
N PHE A 27 -10.59 -7.63 -13.53
CA PHE A 27 -11.53 -7.40 -14.62
C PHE A 27 -12.94 -7.89 -14.25
N LEU A 28 -13.06 -9.12 -13.77
CA LEU A 28 -14.34 -9.71 -13.39
C LEU A 28 -15.04 -8.91 -12.27
N SER A 29 -14.28 -8.40 -11.29
CA SER A 29 -14.80 -7.56 -10.20
C SER A 29 -15.40 -6.23 -10.68
N THR A 30 -15.09 -5.79 -11.91
CA THR A 30 -15.62 -4.56 -12.50
C THR A 30 -16.84 -4.79 -13.41
N MET A 31 -17.18 -6.04 -13.73
CA MET A 31 -18.21 -6.31 -14.74
C MET A 31 -19.63 -6.05 -14.24
N ASN A 32 -19.94 -6.37 -12.98
CA ASN A 32 -21.26 -6.14 -12.41
C ASN A 32 -21.26 -6.00 -10.88
N ARG A 33 -22.40 -5.58 -10.32
CA ARG A 33 -22.56 -5.35 -8.87
C ARG A 33 -22.37 -6.62 -8.04
N HIS A 34 -22.75 -7.78 -8.55
CA HIS A 34 -22.57 -9.04 -7.85
C HIS A 34 -21.07 -9.37 -7.72
N PHE A 35 -20.34 -9.43 -8.83
CA PHE A 35 -18.90 -9.70 -8.83
C PHE A 35 -18.08 -8.65 -8.10
N HIS A 36 -18.48 -7.37 -8.16
CA HIS A 36 -17.85 -6.32 -7.37
C HIS A 36 -17.91 -6.59 -5.85
N ARG A 37 -18.98 -7.23 -5.39
CA ARG A 37 -19.17 -7.58 -3.97
C ARG A 37 -18.47 -8.87 -3.61
N THR A 38 -18.55 -9.89 -4.46
CA THR A 38 -18.09 -11.26 -4.15
C THR A 38 -16.61 -11.48 -4.47
N ILE A 39 -16.07 -10.83 -5.50
CA ILE A 39 -14.67 -11.00 -5.90
C ILE A 39 -13.80 -9.98 -5.19
N LYS A 40 -12.84 -10.48 -4.41
CA LYS A 40 -11.81 -9.69 -3.72
C LYS A 40 -10.44 -10.06 -4.29
N PRO A 41 -10.00 -9.44 -5.41
CA PRO A 41 -8.79 -9.87 -6.11
C PRO A 41 -7.54 -9.93 -5.21
N GLN A 42 -7.42 -8.99 -4.27
CA GLN A 42 -6.31 -8.90 -3.32
C GLN A 42 -6.23 -10.10 -2.37
N GLU A 43 -7.37 -10.64 -1.97
CA GLU A 43 -7.48 -11.76 -1.03
C GLU A 43 -7.43 -13.10 -1.76
N MET A 44 -7.92 -13.13 -3.01
CA MET A 44 -8.10 -14.36 -3.77
C MET A 44 -6.90 -14.74 -4.63
N ALA A 45 -6.17 -13.76 -5.17
CA ALA A 45 -5.08 -14.03 -6.09
C ALA A 45 -3.79 -14.44 -5.37
N ASP A 46 -3.02 -15.28 -6.06
CA ASP A 46 -1.69 -15.73 -5.64
C ASP A 46 -0.73 -14.53 -5.42
N PRO A 47 0.10 -14.52 -4.35
CA PRO A 47 1.04 -13.44 -4.09
C PRO A 47 2.07 -13.18 -5.20
N LEU A 48 2.58 -14.23 -5.85
CA LEU A 48 3.56 -14.10 -6.93
C LEU A 48 2.91 -13.50 -8.18
N ASP A 49 1.68 -13.91 -8.49
CA ASP A 49 0.92 -13.33 -9.59
C ASP A 49 0.60 -11.84 -9.38
N LYS A 50 0.13 -11.47 -8.17
CA LYS A 50 -0.05 -10.05 -7.80
C LYS A 50 1.24 -9.23 -7.95
N PHE A 51 2.37 -9.81 -7.57
CA PHE A 51 3.69 -9.21 -7.69
C PHE A 51 4.09 -9.00 -9.15
N GLN A 52 3.95 -10.02 -10.00
CA GLN A 52 4.24 -9.94 -11.43
C GLN A 52 3.35 -8.92 -12.13
N PHE A 53 2.06 -8.89 -11.79
CA PHE A 53 1.11 -7.95 -12.35
C PHE A 53 1.49 -6.49 -12.06
N VAL A 54 1.79 -6.14 -10.79
CA VAL A 54 2.10 -4.75 -10.44
C VAL A 54 3.43 -4.29 -11.05
N MET A 55 4.42 -5.18 -11.15
CA MET A 55 5.66 -4.90 -11.86
C MET A 55 5.43 -4.62 -13.34
N ARG A 56 4.63 -5.48 -14.00
CA ARG A 56 4.27 -5.31 -15.42
C ARG A 56 3.51 -4.00 -15.64
N ALA A 57 2.53 -3.71 -14.79
CA ALA A 57 1.78 -2.47 -14.85
C ALA A 57 2.70 -1.25 -14.74
N ALA A 58 3.58 -1.20 -13.75
CA ALA A 58 4.51 -0.06 -13.57
C ALA A 58 5.47 0.13 -14.76
N LYS A 59 5.93 -0.97 -15.38
CA LYS A 59 6.90 -0.94 -16.48
C LYS A 59 6.25 -0.63 -17.83
N ASP A 60 5.17 -1.34 -18.16
CA ASP A 60 4.69 -1.41 -19.53
C ASP A 60 3.71 -0.29 -19.85
N PHE A 61 2.97 0.21 -18.85
CA PHE A 61 1.89 1.17 -19.07
C PHE A 61 2.43 2.61 -19.19
N PRO A 62 2.24 3.30 -20.35
CA PRO A 62 2.86 4.60 -20.60
C PRO A 62 2.56 5.67 -19.56
N GLN A 63 1.36 5.67 -18.97
CA GLN A 63 0.94 6.63 -17.94
C GLN A 63 1.73 6.53 -16.63
N HIS A 64 2.60 5.52 -16.47
CA HIS A 64 3.43 5.34 -15.28
C HIS A 64 4.90 5.70 -15.53
N ARG A 65 5.28 5.95 -16.78
CA ARG A 65 6.65 6.29 -17.14
C ARG A 65 7.00 7.69 -16.65
N PRO A 66 8.25 7.93 -16.24
CA PRO A 66 8.73 9.28 -15.98
C PRO A 66 8.65 10.13 -17.24
N SER A 67 8.44 11.43 -17.06
CA SER A 67 8.42 12.41 -18.15
C SER A 67 9.47 13.49 -17.87
N GLU A 68 10.37 13.67 -18.83
CA GLU A 68 11.36 14.75 -18.87
C GLU A 68 10.90 15.92 -19.75
N LYS A 69 9.68 15.86 -20.31
CA LYS A 69 9.17 16.90 -21.21
C LYS A 69 8.68 18.11 -20.42
N GLY A 70 9.38 19.23 -20.53
CA GLY A 70 9.01 20.53 -19.97
C GLY A 70 9.85 20.94 -18.75
N GLN A 71 9.43 22.00 -18.04
CA GLN A 71 10.09 22.47 -16.81
C GLN A 71 9.80 21.58 -15.59
N ASP A 72 8.82 20.66 -15.67
CA ASP A 72 8.42 19.79 -14.57
C ASP A 72 8.96 18.36 -14.77
N HIS A 73 10.05 18.03 -14.10
CA HIS A 73 10.56 16.66 -14.02
C HIS A 73 9.55 15.79 -13.24
N GLN A 74 8.82 14.92 -13.93
CA GLN A 74 7.89 13.97 -13.28
C GLN A 74 8.58 12.60 -13.13
N PRO A 75 8.81 12.13 -11.88
CA PRO A 75 9.63 10.93 -11.62
C PRO A 75 8.93 9.59 -11.95
N GLY A 76 7.75 9.62 -12.58
CA GLY A 76 6.95 8.43 -12.89
C GLY A 76 6.20 7.88 -11.68
N ASN A 77 5.25 6.98 -11.91
CA ASN A 77 4.51 6.34 -10.84
C ASN A 77 5.29 5.13 -10.29
N PHE A 78 4.97 4.71 -9.07
CA PHE A 78 5.68 3.66 -8.36
C PHE A 78 4.74 2.53 -7.93
N GLU A 79 5.24 1.31 -7.93
CA GLU A 79 4.53 0.15 -7.40
C GLU A 79 4.60 0.04 -5.87
N CYS A 80 3.47 -0.29 -5.26
CA CYS A 80 3.40 -0.72 -3.86
C CYS A 80 3.24 -2.24 -3.82
N TYR A 81 4.17 -2.92 -3.16
CA TYR A 81 4.18 -4.39 -3.04
C TYR A 81 3.35 -4.92 -1.87
N ILE A 82 2.73 -4.05 -1.08
CA ILE A 82 1.79 -4.44 -0.02
C ILE A 82 0.35 -4.46 -0.54
N CYS A 83 -0.06 -3.40 -1.25
CA CYS A 83 -1.41 -3.32 -1.83
C CYS A 83 -1.45 -3.61 -3.33
N PHE A 84 -0.33 -4.00 -3.94
CA PHE A 84 -0.22 -4.39 -5.35
C PHE A 84 -0.89 -3.39 -6.31
N ARG A 85 -0.61 -2.11 -6.11
CA ARG A 85 -1.10 -0.99 -6.92
C ARG A 85 0.05 -0.10 -7.35
N VAL A 86 -0.06 0.46 -8.55
CA VAL A 86 0.80 1.54 -9.03
C VAL A 86 0.18 2.87 -8.60
N ARG A 87 0.97 3.74 -7.98
CA ARG A 87 0.51 5.00 -7.36
C ARG A 87 1.45 6.15 -7.71
N MET A 88 0.92 7.37 -7.64
CA MET A 88 1.71 8.58 -7.90
C MET A 88 2.75 8.83 -6.80
N PRO A 89 3.84 9.58 -7.08
CA PRO A 89 4.96 9.82 -6.16
C PRO A 89 4.57 10.37 -4.78
N GLU A 90 3.48 11.13 -4.68
CA GLU A 90 3.00 11.74 -3.43
C GLU A 90 2.57 10.68 -2.40
N HIS A 91 2.33 9.45 -2.85
CA HIS A 91 1.94 8.33 -1.99
C HIS A 91 3.12 7.55 -1.42
N PHE A 92 4.36 7.95 -1.72
CA PHE A 92 5.57 7.24 -1.30
C PHE A 92 6.50 8.16 -0.52
N ASP A 93 7.01 7.66 0.60
CA ASP A 93 8.08 8.29 1.36
C ASP A 93 9.39 8.24 0.55
N ALA A 94 10.09 9.37 0.49
CA ALA A 94 11.42 9.49 -0.09
C ALA A 94 12.45 8.72 0.72
N LEU A 95 12.27 8.64 2.05
CA LEU A 95 13.21 8.00 2.99
C LEU A 95 12.65 6.69 3.56
N GLN A 96 12.11 5.86 2.65
CA GLN A 96 11.45 4.63 3.03
C GLN A 96 12.38 3.63 3.75
N PRO A 97 11.93 3.04 4.88
CA PRO A 97 12.64 1.94 5.55
C PRO A 97 12.93 0.77 4.61
N GLN A 98 14.17 0.28 4.62
CA GLN A 98 14.61 -0.86 3.80
C GLN A 98 14.39 -2.21 4.46
N SER A 99 14.14 -2.23 5.77
CA SER A 99 13.86 -3.42 6.56
C SER A 99 12.96 -3.09 7.75
N ALA A 100 12.33 -4.11 8.31
CA ALA A 100 11.59 -4.01 9.57
C ALA A 100 11.71 -5.31 10.37
N TYR A 101 11.58 -5.21 11.69
CA TYR A 101 11.42 -6.37 12.54
C TYR A 101 9.97 -6.84 12.52
N VAL A 102 9.77 -8.15 12.44
CA VAL A 102 8.45 -8.79 12.53
C VAL A 102 8.43 -9.86 13.61
N ASP A 103 7.32 -9.96 14.33
CA ASP A 103 7.12 -10.98 15.36
C ASP A 103 6.83 -12.37 14.75
N ILE A 104 6.64 -13.37 15.61
CA ILE A 104 6.31 -14.75 15.20
C ILE A 104 5.01 -14.86 14.38
N HIS A 105 4.13 -13.86 14.49
CA HIS A 105 2.87 -13.77 13.75
C HIS A 105 2.99 -12.93 12.48
N GLY A 106 4.19 -12.45 12.13
CA GLY A 106 4.43 -11.62 10.95
C GLY A 106 3.98 -10.16 11.10
N ARG A 107 3.75 -9.68 12.32
CA ARG A 107 3.36 -8.29 12.58
C ARG A 107 4.59 -7.43 12.81
N VAL A 108 4.59 -6.22 12.28
CA VAL A 108 5.72 -5.28 12.43
C VAL A 108 5.87 -4.86 13.89
N VAL A 109 7.12 -4.92 14.38
CA VAL A 109 7.52 -4.49 15.71
C VAL A 109 8.15 -3.10 15.60
N SER A 110 7.44 -2.07 16.06
CA SER A 110 7.89 -0.66 15.99
C SER A 110 7.67 0.15 17.26
N ASP A 111 6.96 -0.41 18.23
CA ASP A 111 6.58 0.19 19.52
C ASP A 111 7.47 -0.27 20.69
N ARG A 112 8.26 -1.33 20.50
CA ARG A 112 9.21 -1.87 21.48
C ARG A 112 10.55 -2.22 20.82
N ALA A 113 11.55 -2.47 21.65
CA ALA A 113 12.80 -3.06 21.18
C ALA A 113 12.53 -4.48 20.62
N PRO A 114 13.23 -4.88 19.53
CA PRO A 114 13.17 -6.25 19.03
C PRO A 114 13.59 -7.27 20.10
N GLY A 115 12.83 -8.35 20.22
CA GLY A 115 13.12 -9.50 21.06
C GLY A 115 13.84 -10.60 20.29
N LEU A 116 14.22 -11.67 20.98
CA LEU A 116 14.96 -12.80 20.41
C LEU A 116 14.23 -13.51 19.24
N GLU A 117 12.90 -13.58 19.29
CA GLU A 117 12.07 -14.25 18.29
C GLU A 117 11.69 -13.34 17.10
N ASP A 118 12.02 -12.05 17.18
CA ASP A 118 11.69 -11.09 16.14
C ASP A 118 12.70 -11.21 15.00
N ARG A 119 12.18 -11.31 13.77
CA ARG A 119 12.99 -11.50 12.56
C ARG A 119 13.12 -10.18 11.81
N LEU A 120 14.34 -9.83 11.41
CA LEU A 120 14.57 -8.71 10.50
C LEU A 120 14.25 -9.16 9.07
N VAL A 121 13.28 -8.49 8.42
CA VAL A 121 12.89 -8.80 7.04
C VAL A 121 13.18 -7.60 6.12
N PRO A 122 13.67 -7.84 4.89
CA PRO A 122 13.80 -6.78 3.90
C PRO A 122 12.42 -6.33 3.42
N LEU A 123 12.27 -5.02 3.23
CA LEU A 123 11.06 -4.41 2.70
C LEU A 123 11.25 -4.03 1.24
N ARG A 124 10.29 -4.39 0.39
CA ARG A 124 10.15 -3.81 -0.94
C ARG A 124 9.34 -2.52 -0.85
N ARG A 125 9.28 -1.78 -1.96
CA ARG A 125 8.56 -0.52 -2.02
C ARG A 125 7.11 -0.62 -1.54
N PHE A 126 6.68 0.29 -0.68
CA PHE A 126 5.29 0.38 -0.21
C PHE A 126 4.79 1.84 -0.20
N CYS A 127 3.48 2.05 -0.33
CA CYS A 127 2.90 3.38 -0.18
C CYS A 127 2.75 3.75 1.31
N ILE A 128 2.74 5.04 1.62
CA ILE A 128 2.63 5.59 2.97
C ILE A 128 1.40 5.02 3.69
N GLU A 129 0.26 4.93 3.02
CA GLU A 129 -0.97 4.34 3.56
C GLU A 129 -0.76 2.90 4.06
N CYS A 130 -0.07 2.07 3.27
CA CYS A 130 0.27 0.70 3.68
C CYS A 130 1.27 0.71 4.83
N GLY A 131 2.30 1.55 4.75
CA GLY A 131 3.29 1.68 5.82
C GLY A 131 2.64 2.02 7.16
N VAL A 132 1.67 2.93 7.18
CA VAL A 132 0.94 3.30 8.39
C VAL A 132 -0.01 2.19 8.84
N LYS A 133 -0.77 1.58 7.92
CA LYS A 133 -1.71 0.49 8.21
C LYS A 133 -1.02 -0.72 8.84
N PHE A 134 0.16 -1.09 8.33
CA PHE A 134 0.92 -2.24 8.79
C PHE A 134 1.94 -1.91 9.88
N GLY A 135 1.96 -0.66 10.38
CA GLY A 135 2.79 -0.28 11.51
C GLY A 135 4.27 -0.01 11.19
N ILE A 136 4.64 0.00 9.91
CA ILE A 136 5.99 0.35 9.43
C ILE A 136 6.27 1.84 9.65
N HIS A 137 5.28 2.70 9.38
CA HIS A 137 5.29 4.10 9.80
C HIS A 137 4.51 4.24 11.10
N GLY A 138 5.19 4.64 12.15
CA GLY A 138 4.69 4.77 13.51
C GLY A 138 4.12 6.16 13.82
N PRO A 139 3.38 6.30 14.93
CA PRO A 139 3.04 7.61 15.48
C PRO A 139 4.25 8.52 15.64
N SER A 140 4.05 9.81 15.34
CA SER A 140 5.05 10.87 15.39
C SER A 140 6.17 10.74 14.36
N ASP A 141 6.07 9.82 13.41
CA ASP A 141 6.96 9.83 12.25
C ASP A 141 6.68 11.06 11.39
N CYS A 142 7.76 11.66 10.88
CA CYS A 142 7.72 12.72 9.88
C CYS A 142 8.24 12.12 8.58
N LEU A 143 7.44 12.22 7.53
CA LEU A 143 7.72 11.64 6.22
C LEU A 143 7.87 12.77 5.22
N THR A 144 8.66 12.57 4.18
CA THR A 144 8.73 13.48 3.05
C THR A 144 8.36 12.69 1.82
N THR A 145 7.31 13.08 1.10
CA THR A 145 6.91 12.36 -0.11
C THR A 145 8.01 12.44 -1.17
N ARG A 146 7.95 11.60 -2.19
CA ARG A 146 8.84 11.71 -3.36
C ARG A 146 8.64 12.98 -4.18
N THR A 147 7.58 13.74 -3.92
CA THR A 147 7.38 15.10 -4.47
C THR A 147 7.87 16.21 -3.53
N GLY A 148 8.47 15.89 -2.39
CA GLY A 148 8.98 16.86 -1.42
C GLY A 148 7.94 17.41 -0.46
N GLN A 149 6.74 16.82 -0.39
CA GLN A 149 5.73 17.24 0.57
C GLN A 149 6.01 16.64 1.94
N ASP A 150 6.04 17.48 2.98
CA ASP A 150 6.21 17.01 4.35
C ASP A 150 4.88 16.57 4.98
N LEU A 151 4.92 15.40 5.60
CA LEU A 151 3.80 14.75 6.26
C LEU A 151 4.18 14.37 7.70
N TRP A 152 3.17 14.11 8.53
CA TRP A 152 3.36 13.42 9.80
C TRP A 152 2.26 12.41 10.08
N VAL A 153 2.63 11.36 10.81
CA VAL A 153 1.72 10.30 11.24
C VAL A 153 1.23 10.61 12.65
N CYS A 154 -0.07 10.80 12.80
CA CYS A 154 -0.68 11.04 14.10
C CYS A 154 -0.74 9.76 14.95
N ARG A 155 -0.93 9.92 16.28
CA ARG A 155 -1.20 8.81 17.20
C ARG A 155 -2.42 7.96 16.80
N CYS A 156 -3.42 8.56 16.17
CA CYS A 156 -4.59 7.85 15.63
C CYS A 156 -4.33 7.22 14.25
N ARG A 157 -3.07 7.16 13.79
CA ARG A 157 -2.65 6.61 12.49
C ARG A 157 -3.19 7.37 11.26
N LYS A 158 -3.74 8.58 11.43
CA LYS A 158 -4.01 9.47 10.29
C LYS A 158 -2.74 10.20 9.86
N VAL A 159 -2.62 10.41 8.55
CA VAL A 159 -1.50 11.14 7.95
C VAL A 159 -1.95 12.56 7.62
N TRP A 160 -1.15 13.53 8.03
CA TRP A 160 -1.45 14.95 7.88
C TRP A 160 -0.31 15.68 7.20
N GLN A 161 -0.65 16.70 6.40
CA GLN A 161 0.31 17.53 5.69
C GLN A 161 0.86 18.63 6.61
N LYS A 162 2.17 18.90 6.51
CA LYS A 162 2.82 20.07 7.11
C LYS A 162 3.01 21.16 6.06
N PRO A 163 2.94 22.46 6.44
CA PRO A 163 2.50 22.98 7.74
C PRO A 163 0.97 23.03 7.91
N GLY A 164 0.19 22.55 6.92
CA GLY A 164 -1.26 22.75 6.85
C GLY A 164 -2.08 22.19 8.02
N CYS A 165 -1.62 21.14 8.69
CA CYS A 165 -2.28 20.57 9.87
C CYS A 165 -1.26 20.16 10.92
N LEU A 166 -1.12 20.96 11.98
CA LEU A 166 -0.23 20.68 13.12
C LEU A 166 -0.95 20.07 14.34
N LYS A 167 -2.28 19.98 14.30
CA LYS A 167 -3.11 19.36 15.33
C LYS A 167 -4.17 18.50 14.66
N CYS A 168 -4.18 17.21 14.98
CA CYS A 168 -5.12 16.26 14.40
C CYS A 168 -6.54 16.57 14.85
N LEU A 169 -7.45 16.68 13.89
CA LEU A 169 -8.85 17.02 14.13
C LEU A 169 -9.64 15.89 14.82
N ASP A 170 -9.20 14.64 14.69
CA ASP A 170 -9.95 13.49 15.23
C ASP A 170 -9.55 13.11 16.65
N CYS A 171 -8.27 13.22 16.99
CA CYS A 171 -7.77 12.80 18.30
C CYS A 171 -7.07 13.91 19.08
N GLY A 172 -6.98 15.13 18.54
CA GLY A 172 -6.33 16.26 19.19
C GLY A 172 -4.81 16.16 19.34
N GLY A 173 -4.18 15.11 18.79
CA GLY A 173 -2.73 14.93 18.86
C GLY A 173 -1.98 16.02 18.11
N SER A 174 -0.82 16.43 18.64
CA SER A 174 0.01 17.47 18.03
C SER A 174 1.09 16.90 17.13
N CYS A 175 1.39 17.61 16.06
CA CYS A 175 2.54 17.34 15.21
C CYS A 175 3.83 17.40 16.05
N PRO A 176 4.73 16.42 15.91
CA PRO A 176 6.02 16.46 16.59
C PRO A 176 6.86 17.63 16.06
N LEU A 177 7.41 18.43 17.00
CA LEU A 177 8.30 19.56 16.69
C LEU A 177 9.69 19.09 16.23
N ARG A 178 10.10 17.88 16.65
CA ARG A 178 11.33 17.22 16.20
C ARG A 178 10.97 15.84 15.63
N PRO A 179 11.48 15.48 14.44
CA PRO A 179 11.34 14.11 13.93
C PRO A 179 11.86 13.10 14.97
N LYS A 180 11.22 11.94 15.05
CA LYS A 180 11.72 10.82 15.85
C LYS A 180 13.16 10.52 15.43
N ARG A 181 14.10 10.40 16.39
CA ARG A 181 15.49 10.01 16.08
C ARG A 181 15.45 8.69 15.31
N LYS A 182 16.04 8.68 14.11
CA LYS A 182 16.33 7.44 13.38
C LYS A 182 17.46 6.75 14.14
N TRP A 183 17.22 5.53 14.61
CA TRP A 183 18.25 4.65 15.18
C TRP A 183 18.73 3.70 14.09
#